data_AF-A0A6M3LXX3-F1
#
_entry.id   AF-A0A6M3LXX3-F1
#
_cell.length_a   1.000
_cell.length_b   1.000
_cell.length_c   1.000
_cell.angle_alpha   90.00
_cell.angle_beta   90.00
_cell.angle_gamma   90.00
#
_symmetry.space_group_name_H-M   'P 1'
#
loop_
_entity.id
_entity.type
_entity.pdbx_description
1 polymer ?
#
loop_
_entity_poly.entity_id
_entity_poly.type
_entity_poly.pdbx_seq_one_letter_code
_entity_poly.pdbx_strand_id
1 'polypeptide(L)' 'MIERYQDTGCELAPSCLNCPFPVCREDDGYTVRAFIKRRRDAEILELCQAGLSVGELAERFGLSERSIWRITAGGRLH' A
#
# COMPACT_ATOMS: atom_id res chain seq x y z
N MET A 1 -9.50 34.41 8.47
CA MET A 1 -10.49 33.35 8.13
C MET A 1 -9.84 32.03 8.45
N ILE A 2 -10.39 31.26 9.40
CA ILE A 2 -9.82 29.96 9.75
C ILE A 2 -10.37 28.96 8.76
N GLU A 3 -9.53 28.54 7.83
CA GLU A 3 -9.84 27.46 6.87
C GLU A 3 -10.01 26.17 7.68
N ARG A 4 -11.28 25.82 7.99
CA ARG A 4 -11.60 24.63 8.76
C ARG A 4 -11.44 23.45 7.81
N TYR A 5 -10.34 22.72 7.95
CA TYR A 5 -10.16 21.42 7.30
C TYR A 5 -11.41 20.57 7.56
N GLN A 6 -12.19 20.32 6.51
CA GLN A 6 -13.38 19.48 6.60
C GLN A 6 -12.91 18.04 6.61
N ASP A 7 -13.16 17.37 7.72
CA ASP A 7 -12.84 15.96 7.89
C ASP A 7 -13.87 15.08 7.18
N THR A 8 -14.01 15.27 5.86
CA THR A 8 -14.96 14.52 5.04
C THR A 8 -14.45 13.12 4.67
N GLY A 9 -13.17 12.86 4.89
CA GLY A 9 -12.55 11.61 4.46
C GLY A 9 -12.49 11.48 2.94
N CYS A 10 -12.25 10.26 2.47
CA CYS A 10 -12.28 9.86 1.08
C CYS A 10 -12.91 8.46 0.94
N GLU A 11 -12.94 7.92 -0.27
CA GLU A 11 -13.45 6.57 -0.57
C GLU A 11 -12.77 5.43 0.24
N LEU A 12 -11.60 5.68 0.84
CA LEU A 12 -10.85 4.71 1.62
C LEU A 12 -11.06 4.81 3.12
N ALA A 13 -11.34 6.02 3.61
CA ALA A 13 -11.42 6.31 5.02
C ALA A 13 -12.46 7.42 5.21
N PRO A 14 -13.49 7.20 6.04
CA PRO A 14 -14.56 8.19 6.23
C PRO A 14 -14.10 9.46 6.97
N SER A 15 -12.86 9.47 7.47
CA SER A 15 -12.23 10.57 8.20
C SER A 15 -10.77 10.68 7.81
N CYS A 16 -10.32 11.88 7.45
CA CYS A 16 -8.92 12.16 7.13
C CYS A 16 -8.06 12.19 8.41
N LEU A 17 -8.64 12.65 9.52
CA LEU A 17 -8.00 12.73 10.84
C LEU A 17 -7.85 11.35 11.51
N ASN A 18 -8.70 10.38 11.16
CA ASN A 18 -8.62 8.99 11.63
C ASN A 18 -8.27 8.02 10.49
N CYS A 19 -7.55 8.52 9.49
CA CYS A 19 -7.16 7.70 8.35
C CYS A 19 -6.25 6.56 8.83
N PRO A 20 -6.61 5.28 8.61
CA PRO A 20 -5.74 4.16 8.99
C PRO A 20 -4.52 4.04 8.07
N PHE A 21 -4.42 4.91 7.05
CA PHE A 21 -3.34 4.88 6.08
C PHE A 21 -2.20 5.82 6.48
N PRO A 22 -0.94 5.35 6.39
CA PRO A 22 0.24 6.12 6.79
C PRO A 22 0.60 7.26 5.82
N VAL A 23 -0.03 7.35 4.63
CA VAL A 23 0.15 8.48 3.68
C VAL A 23 -1.21 8.83 3.07
N CYS A 24 -1.45 10.13 2.89
CA CYS A 24 -2.67 10.63 2.27
C CYS A 24 -2.62 10.48 0.73
N ARG A 25 -3.78 10.19 0.12
CA ARG A 25 -3.92 10.05 -1.34
C ARG A 25 -3.52 11.32 -2.11
N GLU A 26 -3.74 12.49 -1.50
CA GLU A 26 -3.44 13.79 -2.10
C GLU A 26 -1.94 14.09 -2.04
N ASP A 27 -1.23 13.53 -1.06
CA ASP A 27 0.20 13.76 -0.81
C ASP A 27 1.08 13.01 -1.83
N ASP A 28 0.70 11.78 -2.20
CA ASP A 28 1.53 10.92 -3.06
C ASP A 28 1.40 11.26 -4.56
N GLY A 29 0.45 12.12 -4.97
CA GLY A 29 0.23 12.52 -6.37
C GLY A 29 -0.21 11.39 -7.33
N TYR A 30 -0.27 10.15 -6.83
CA TYR A 30 -0.78 8.98 -7.54
C TYR A 30 -2.26 8.73 -7.22
N THR A 31 -2.96 8.04 -8.13
CA THR A 31 -4.31 7.57 -7.82
C THR A 31 -4.28 6.67 -6.58
N VAL A 32 -5.28 6.82 -5.71
CA VAL A 32 -5.53 6.00 -4.53
C VAL A 32 -5.22 4.51 -4.71
N ARG A 33 -5.68 3.95 -5.83
CA ARG A 33 -5.47 2.53 -6.16
C ARG A 33 -4.01 2.20 -6.44
N ALA A 34 -3.28 3.10 -7.09
CA ALA A 34 -1.85 2.95 -7.31
C ALA A 34 -1.06 3.05 -6.00
N PHE A 35 -1.46 3.93 -5.08
CA PHE A 35 -0.86 4.03 -3.75
C PHE A 35 -1.06 2.74 -2.93
N ILE A 36 -2.30 2.24 -2.82
CA ILE A 36 -2.58 0.97 -2.12
C ILE A 36 -1.78 -0.17 -2.72
N LYS A 37 -1.73 -0.23 -4.06
CA LYS A 37 -0.96 -1.26 -4.76
C LYS A 37 0.53 -1.15 -4.42
N ARG A 38 1.13 0.04 -4.48
CA ARG A 38 2.55 0.25 -4.14
C ARG A 38 2.86 -0.06 -2.68
N ARG A 39 1.99 0.35 -1.75
CA ARG A 39 2.12 0.03 -0.32
C ARG A 39 2.14 -1.48 -0.09
N ARG A 40 1.16 -2.19 -0.65
CA ARG A 40 1.10 -3.65 -0.58
C ARG A 40 2.34 -4.30 -1.20
N ASP A 41 2.76 -3.82 -2.37
CA ASP A 41 3.92 -4.34 -3.07
C ASP A 41 5.21 -4.11 -2.25
N ALA A 42 5.35 -2.95 -1.60
CA ALA A 42 6.46 -2.63 -0.71
C ALA A 42 6.47 -3.50 0.56
N GLU A 43 5.31 -3.69 1.19
CA GLU A 43 5.19 -4.56 2.38
C GLU A 43 5.55 -6.02 2.05
N ILE A 44 5.14 -6.51 0.87
CA ILE A 44 5.52 -7.83 0.36
C ILE A 44 7.04 -7.91 0.15
N LEU A 45 7.67 -6.87 -0.40
CA LEU A 45 9.11 -6.79 -0.58
C LEU A 45 9.87 -6.78 0.75
N GLU A 46 9.43 -5.98 1.72
CA GLU A 46 10.04 -5.91 3.06
C GLU A 46 9.96 -7.25 3.78
N LEU A 47 8.81 -7.92 3.74
CA LEU A 47 8.65 -9.24 4.34
C LEU A 47 9.48 -10.30 3.61
N CYS A 48 9.59 -10.22 2.28
CA CYS A 48 10.46 -11.10 1.51
C CYS A 48 11.94 -10.88 1.87
N GLN A 49 12.37 -9.63 2.09
CA GLN A 49 13.72 -9.30 2.56
C GLN A 49 13.97 -9.74 4.01
N ALA A 50 12.93 -9.74 4.84
CA ALA A 50 12.97 -10.28 6.20
C ALA A 50 13.08 -11.82 6.24
N GLY A 51 13.02 -12.50 5.09
CA GLY A 51 13.22 -13.94 4.96
C GLY A 51 11.94 -14.75 4.85
N LEU A 52 10.76 -14.13 4.71
CA LEU A 52 9.52 -14.87 4.43
C LEU A 52 9.57 -15.44 3.01
N SER A 53 9.11 -16.68 2.88
CA SER A 53 9.06 -17.36 1.59
C SER A 53 7.86 -16.87 0.75
N VAL A 54 8.00 -16.99 -0.57
CA VAL A 54 6.96 -16.58 -1.54
C VAL A 54 5.62 -17.26 -1.26
N GLY A 55 5.64 -18.52 -0.82
CA GLY A 55 4.44 -19.28 -0.43
C GLY A 55 3.73 -18.68 0.78
N GLU A 56 4.47 -18.33 1.83
CA GLU A 56 3.90 -17.69 3.03
C GLU A 56 3.29 -16.32 2.72
N LEU A 57 3.94 -15.55 1.85
CA LEU A 57 3.41 -14.26 1.37
C LEU A 57 2.16 -14.45 0.52
N ALA A 58 2.14 -15.46 -0.34
CA ALA A 58 0.97 -15.81 -1.16
C ALA A 58 -0.24 -16.13 -0.28
N GLU A 59 -0.08 -16.97 0.75
CA GLU A 59 -1.15 -17.30 1.69
C GLU A 59 -1.57 -16.10 2.53
N ARG A 60 -0.62 -15.35 3.11
CA ARG A 60 -0.90 -14.19 3.97
C ARG A 60 -1.67 -13.09 3.23
N PHE A 61 -1.31 -12.82 1.97
CA PHE A 61 -1.92 -11.76 1.17
C PHE A 61 -3.03 -12.27 0.24
N GLY A 62 -3.36 -13.56 0.25
CA GLY A 62 -4.34 -14.16 -0.66
C GLY A 62 -3.99 -13.96 -2.13
N LEU A 63 -2.69 -13.96 -2.46
CA LEU A 63 -2.19 -13.80 -3.83
C LEU A 63 -1.67 -15.13 -4.36
N SER A 64 -1.65 -15.28 -5.68
CA SER A 64 -0.90 -16.36 -6.30
C SER A 64 0.60 -16.11 -6.15
N GLU A 65 1.39 -17.18 -6.01
CA GLU A 65 2.86 -17.11 -5.98
C GLU A 65 3.43 -16.33 -7.17
N ARG A 66 2.82 -16.44 -8.36
CA ARG A 66 3.18 -15.67 -9.56
C ARG A 66 3.05 -14.15 -9.38
N SER A 67 2.06 -13.71 -8.60
CA SER A 67 1.84 -12.29 -8.32
C SER A 67 2.93 -11.77 -7.38
N ILE A 68 3.25 -12.55 -6.34
CA ILE A 68 4.37 -12.25 -5.43
C ILE A 68 5.68 -12.23 -6.20
N TRP A 69 5.96 -13.24 -7.04
CA TRP A 69 7.13 -13.29 -7.91
C TRP A 69 7.26 -12.06 -8.80
N ARG A 70 6.16 -11.54 -9.34
CA ARG A 70 6.19 -10.33 -10.17
C ARG A 70 6.51 -9.07 -9.36
N ILE A 71 6.05 -9.02 -8.11
CA ILE A 71 6.32 -7.93 -7.17
C ILE A 71 7.79 -7.99 -6.73
N THR A 72 8.29 -9.17 -6.35
CA THR A 72 9.68 -9.36 -5.89
C THR A 72 10.69 -9.26 -7.03
N ALA A 73 10.39 -9.78 -8.23
CA ALA A 73 11.26 -9.65 -9.40
C ALA A 73 11.22 -8.24 -10.02
N GLY A 74 10.10 -7.51 -9.87
CA GLY A 74 9.94 -6.14 -10.34
C GLY A 74 10.54 -5.07 -9.42
N GLY A 75 10.90 -5.42 -8.18
CA GLY A 75 11.50 -4.53 -7.18
C GLY A 75 12.94 -4.08 -7.46
N ARG A 76 13.45 -4.28 -8.68
CA ARG A 76 14.77 -3.80 -9.11
C ARG A 76 14.64 -2.48 -9.87
N LEU A 77 14.14 -1.44 -9.21
CA LEU A 77 14.36 -0.07 -9.65
C LEU A 77 14.90 0.71 -8.45
N HIS A 78 16.17 1.08 -8.58
CA HIS A 78 16.93 1.91 -7.66
C HIS A 78 16.33 3.31 -7.57
#